data_AF-A0A7M4BQ71-F1
#
_entry.id   AF-A0A7M4BQ71-F1
#
_cell.length_a   1.000
_cell.length_b   1.000
_cell.length_c   1.000
_cell.angle_alpha   90.00
_cell.angle_beta   90.00
_cell.angle_gamma   90.00
#
_symmetry.space_group_name_H-M   'P 1'
#
loop_
_entity.id
_entity.type
_entity.pdbx_description
1 polymer ?
#
loop_
_entity_poly.entity_id
_entity_poly.type
_entity_poly.pdbx_seq_one_letter_code
_entity_poly.pdbx_strand_id
1 'polypeptide(L)'
;MATRNPSLPEYTRIVGRLVDGELTLRPATATYRPPDATAGPAPLTVDILNAASHVIGTGSLTRDPIADSRSFDVRGSIVLPDDAARLRFSGDDVTTVEQILTPSSPTVRLTRAPAAGSRVEGRARVAWEVSPDVVESWLRYSCDRGRTWMPLQPRTTTTSTIVDLNDLPGGSSCCFGVSVTSGIRTATAVSPLFSVALKPCVALITSPGDGTIIRTGRVDLIGNGWWREAAEVEEEALEWTSDRDGPLGSGTYVVVDLSPGRHVITLRAGSRGRVGEASTRVTVRG
;
A
#
# COMPACT_ATOMS: atom_id res chain seq x y z
N MET A 1 13.30 -22.67 21.98
CA MET A 1 12.62 -22.10 20.80
C MET A 1 11.74 -20.96 21.30
N ALA A 2 12.08 -19.71 20.98
CA ALA A 2 11.22 -18.57 21.33
C ALA A 2 9.85 -18.74 20.65
N THR A 3 8.78 -18.48 21.40
CA THR A 3 7.39 -18.53 20.91
C THR A 3 7.23 -17.57 19.72
N ARG A 4 6.74 -18.12 18.60
CA ARG A 4 6.62 -17.44 17.30
C ARG A 4 5.69 -16.23 17.40
N ASN A 5 6.11 -15.11 16.79
CA ASN A 5 5.23 -13.97 16.61
C ASN A 5 4.62 -14.00 15.20
N PRO A 6 3.35 -14.44 15.03
CA PRO A 6 2.70 -14.52 13.72
C PRO A 6 2.53 -13.15 13.05
N SER A 7 2.83 -12.05 13.76
CA SER A 7 2.78 -10.70 13.22
C SER A 7 4.04 -10.31 12.44
N LEU A 8 5.08 -11.15 12.33
CA LEU A 8 6.30 -10.82 11.57
C LEU A 8 6.43 -11.70 10.32
N PRO A 9 6.88 -11.13 9.19
CA PRO A 9 7.07 -11.88 7.94
C PRO A 9 8.18 -12.93 8.09
N GLU A 10 7.94 -14.14 7.59
CA GLU A 10 8.82 -15.31 7.74
C GLU A 10 9.62 -15.66 6.47
N TYR A 11 9.23 -15.09 5.33
CA TYR A 11 9.83 -15.42 4.03
C TYR A 11 10.54 -14.21 3.43
N THR A 12 11.53 -14.49 2.60
CA THR A 12 12.23 -13.48 1.80
C THR A 12 11.66 -13.49 0.39
N ARG A 13 11.00 -12.40 0.00
CA ARG A 13 10.54 -12.18 -1.37
C ARG A 13 11.73 -11.76 -2.22
N ILE A 14 12.05 -12.57 -3.21
CA ILE A 14 13.03 -12.23 -4.23
C ILE A 14 12.27 -11.72 -5.46
N VAL A 15 12.72 -10.60 -6.00
CA VAL A 15 12.22 -10.06 -7.26
C VAL A 15 13.40 -9.58 -8.10
N GLY A 16 13.26 -9.66 -9.41
CA GLY A 16 14.29 -9.25 -10.35
C GLY A 16 13.75 -9.18 -11.76
N ARG A 17 14.64 -8.85 -12.70
CA ARG A 17 14.37 -8.85 -14.12
C ARG A 17 15.39 -9.75 -14.80
N LEU A 18 14.91 -10.59 -15.70
CA LEU A 18 15.75 -11.42 -16.56
C LEU A 18 15.63 -10.89 -17.99
N VAL A 19 16.72 -10.45 -18.59
CA VAL A 19 16.76 -9.95 -19.97
C VAL A 19 17.88 -10.66 -20.71
N ASP A 20 17.56 -11.33 -21.81
CA ASP A 20 18.54 -12.04 -22.64
C ASP A 20 19.46 -13.01 -21.86
N GLY A 21 18.91 -13.67 -20.84
CA GLY A 21 19.62 -14.64 -20.00
C GLY A 21 20.41 -14.03 -18.83
N GLU A 22 20.44 -12.69 -18.71
CA GLU A 22 21.07 -11.97 -17.59
C GLU A 22 20.04 -11.58 -16.52
N LEU A 23 20.26 -12.04 -15.29
CA LEU A 23 19.38 -11.76 -14.15
C LEU A 23 19.90 -10.57 -13.33
N THR A 24 19.07 -9.53 -13.22
CA THR A 24 19.30 -8.42 -12.28
C THR A 24 18.29 -8.49 -11.13
N LEU A 25 18.78 -8.65 -9.90
CA LEU A 25 17.96 -8.68 -8.70
C LEU A 25 17.70 -7.27 -8.15
N ARG A 26 16.56 -7.11 -7.47
CA ARG A 26 16.29 -5.94 -6.64
C ARG A 26 16.43 -6.32 -5.16
N PRO A 27 16.63 -5.33 -4.27
CA PRO A 27 16.63 -5.60 -2.84
C PRO A 27 15.37 -6.37 -2.42
N ALA A 28 15.58 -7.46 -1.71
CA ALA A 28 14.52 -8.35 -1.26
C ALA A 28 13.65 -7.68 -0.18
N THR A 29 12.45 -8.22 0.01
CA THR A 29 11.54 -7.80 1.07
C THR A 29 11.09 -8.96 1.93
N ALA A 30 10.91 -8.69 3.21
CA ALA A 30 10.19 -9.60 4.08
C ALA A 30 8.72 -9.73 3.62
N THR A 31 8.22 -10.95 3.55
CA THR A 31 6.84 -11.26 3.14
C THR A 31 6.23 -12.36 4.00
N TYR A 32 4.91 -12.31 4.17
CA TYR A 32 4.11 -13.39 4.78
C TYR A 32 3.68 -14.41 3.74
N ARG A 33 3.84 -14.11 2.44
CA ARG A 33 3.47 -15.02 1.36
C ARG A 33 4.49 -16.16 1.30
N PRO A 34 4.08 -17.42 1.55
CA PRO A 34 4.97 -18.56 1.45
C PRO A 34 5.50 -18.75 0.02
N PRO A 35 6.57 -19.54 -0.15
CA PRO A 35 6.98 -20.04 -1.46
C PRO A 35 5.79 -20.66 -2.18
N ASP A 36 5.66 -20.41 -3.48
CA ASP A 36 4.61 -21.05 -4.28
C ASP A 36 4.88 -22.56 -4.33
N ALA A 37 3.84 -23.38 -4.10
CA ALA A 37 3.98 -24.83 -4.02
C ALA A 37 4.32 -25.48 -5.37
N THR A 38 3.88 -24.85 -6.47
CA THR A 38 4.21 -25.24 -7.84
C THR A 38 4.91 -24.08 -8.52
N ALA A 39 6.15 -24.34 -8.93
CA ALA A 39 6.87 -23.40 -9.77
C ALA A 39 6.20 -23.40 -11.15
N GLY A 40 5.87 -22.21 -11.68
CA GLY A 40 5.27 -22.07 -13.02
C GLY A 40 6.16 -22.65 -14.12
N PRO A 41 5.78 -22.54 -15.41
CA PRO A 41 6.58 -23.07 -16.50
C PRO A 41 8.00 -22.49 -16.52
N ALA A 42 9.00 -23.35 -16.72
CA ALA A 42 10.44 -23.03 -16.78
C ALA A 42 10.93 -22.14 -15.62
N PRO A 43 10.78 -22.55 -14.35
CA PRO A 43 11.09 -21.71 -13.21
C PRO A 43 12.60 -21.49 -13.08
N LEU A 44 12.96 -20.41 -12.37
CA LEU A 44 14.34 -20.21 -11.95
C LEU A 44 14.55 -20.92 -10.61
N THR A 45 15.55 -21.80 -10.54
CA THR A 45 15.95 -22.45 -9.30
C THR A 45 16.82 -21.52 -8.47
N VAL A 46 16.63 -21.55 -7.15
CA VAL A 46 17.46 -20.84 -6.17
C VAL A 46 18.07 -21.85 -5.22
N ASP A 47 19.36 -22.12 -5.37
CA ASP A 47 20.12 -22.85 -4.37
C ASP A 47 20.58 -21.89 -3.27
N ILE A 48 20.35 -22.25 -2.03
CA ILE A 48 20.78 -21.51 -0.86
C ILE A 48 21.99 -22.22 -0.29
N LEU A 49 23.14 -21.55 -0.31
CA LEU A 49 24.42 -22.15 0.09
C LEU A 49 24.95 -21.54 1.38
N ASN A 50 25.53 -22.37 2.23
CA ASN A 50 26.30 -21.90 3.38
C ASN A 50 27.71 -21.46 2.98
N ALA A 51 28.52 -21.00 3.95
CA ALA A 51 29.88 -20.53 3.71
C ALA A 51 30.80 -21.60 3.06
N ALA A 52 30.56 -22.88 3.34
CA ALA A 52 31.28 -24.03 2.77
C ALA A 52 30.78 -24.44 1.38
N SER A 53 29.86 -23.70 0.76
CA SER A 53 29.24 -24.02 -0.53
C SER A 53 28.39 -25.29 -0.54
N HIS A 54 27.93 -25.77 0.61
CA HIS A 54 26.91 -26.81 0.66
C HIS A 54 25.53 -26.19 0.46
N VAL A 55 24.69 -26.83 -0.35
CA VAL A 55 23.28 -26.45 -0.49
C VAL A 55 22.54 -26.83 0.79
N ILE A 56 22.01 -25.84 1.49
CA ILE A 56 21.27 -25.97 2.76
C ILE A 56 19.78 -25.69 2.60
N GLY A 57 19.36 -25.30 1.40
CA GLY A 57 17.96 -25.10 1.04
C GLY A 57 17.84 -24.82 -0.45
N THR A 58 16.63 -25.01 -0.96
CA THR A 58 16.30 -24.70 -2.35
C THR A 58 14.97 -23.96 -2.41
N GLY A 59 14.82 -23.15 -3.45
CA GLY A 59 13.58 -22.45 -3.75
C GLY A 59 13.41 -22.30 -5.25
N SER A 60 12.27 -21.75 -5.65
CA SER A 60 11.95 -21.49 -7.05
C SER A 60 11.34 -20.11 -7.20
N LEU A 61 11.65 -19.44 -8.30
CA LEU A 61 11.04 -18.18 -8.69
C LEU A 61 10.27 -18.39 -10.00
N THR A 62 9.08 -17.80 -10.07
CA THR A 62 8.31 -17.75 -11.30
C THR A 62 8.93 -16.74 -12.26
N ARG A 63 8.78 -17.00 -13.56
CA ARG A 63 9.17 -16.11 -14.65
C ARG A 63 7.91 -15.72 -15.40
N ASP A 64 7.55 -14.45 -15.32
CA ASP A 64 6.39 -13.90 -16.01
C ASP A 64 6.88 -13.09 -17.21
N PRO A 65 6.52 -13.45 -18.45
CA PRO A 65 7.00 -12.77 -19.65
C PRO A 65 6.52 -11.31 -19.71
N ILE A 66 7.39 -10.42 -20.18
CA ILE A 66 7.08 -9.00 -20.41
C ILE A 66 7.03 -8.78 -21.93
N ALA A 67 5.81 -8.72 -22.48
CA ALA A 67 5.55 -8.60 -23.93
C ALA A 67 6.26 -9.70 -24.77
N ASP A 68 6.27 -9.59 -26.11
CA ASP A 68 6.86 -10.57 -27.06
C ASP A 68 8.40 -10.56 -27.08
N SER A 69 9.05 -10.41 -25.93
CA SER A 69 10.51 -10.33 -25.82
C SER A 69 11.07 -11.37 -24.85
N ARG A 70 12.37 -11.68 -24.98
CA ARG A 70 13.16 -12.51 -24.04
C ARG A 70 13.35 -11.86 -22.66
N SER A 71 12.40 -11.03 -22.23
CA SER A 71 12.37 -10.33 -20.96
C SER A 71 11.32 -10.92 -20.04
N PHE A 72 11.70 -11.19 -18.79
CA PHE A 72 10.82 -11.74 -17.77
C PHE A 72 10.91 -10.94 -16.48
N ASP A 73 9.77 -10.73 -15.84
CA ASP A 73 9.71 -10.41 -14.42
C ASP A 73 9.92 -11.70 -13.64
N VAL A 74 10.88 -11.68 -12.72
CA VAL A 74 11.20 -12.83 -11.87
C VAL A 74 10.71 -12.54 -10.47
N ARG A 75 9.95 -13.46 -9.89
CA ARG A 75 9.45 -13.29 -8.51
C ARG A 75 9.22 -14.61 -7.81
N GLY A 76 9.48 -14.64 -6.51
CA GLY A 76 9.21 -15.80 -5.67
C GLY A 76 9.46 -15.47 -4.20
N SER A 77 9.15 -16.42 -3.34
CA SER A 77 9.46 -16.34 -1.91
C SER A 77 10.33 -17.54 -1.56
N ILE A 78 11.34 -17.32 -0.72
CA ILE A 78 12.19 -18.38 -0.18
C ILE A 78 12.19 -18.33 1.34
N VAL A 79 12.44 -19.48 1.96
CA VAL A 79 12.90 -19.53 3.37
C VAL A 79 14.40 -19.28 3.33
N LEU A 80 14.90 -18.26 4.03
CA LEU A 80 16.32 -17.95 4.08
C LEU A 80 16.89 -18.36 5.45
N PRO A 81 17.65 -19.46 5.55
CA PRO A 81 18.34 -19.86 6.77
C PRO A 81 19.32 -18.79 7.27
N ASP A 82 19.52 -18.74 8.59
CA ASP A 82 20.42 -17.76 9.21
C ASP A 82 21.88 -17.95 8.77
N ASP A 83 22.32 -19.18 8.51
CA ASP A 83 23.67 -19.53 8.06
C ASP A 83 23.88 -19.45 6.54
N ALA A 84 22.87 -18.98 5.79
CA ALA A 84 22.99 -18.74 4.35
C ALA A 84 24.06 -17.67 4.05
N ALA A 85 24.99 -18.00 3.17
CA ALA A 85 26.08 -17.12 2.75
C ALA A 85 25.96 -16.69 1.29
N ARG A 86 25.33 -17.51 0.43
CA ARG A 86 25.16 -17.25 -1.01
C ARG A 86 23.81 -17.75 -1.49
N LEU A 87 23.26 -17.05 -2.49
CA LEU A 87 22.17 -17.55 -3.32
C LEU A 87 22.70 -17.77 -4.73
N ARG A 88 22.45 -18.95 -5.30
CA ARG A 88 22.78 -19.26 -6.69
C ARG A 88 21.48 -19.44 -7.47
N PHE A 89 21.37 -18.71 -8.56
CA PHE A 89 20.21 -18.69 -9.44
C PHE A 89 20.54 -19.41 -10.74
N SER A 90 19.73 -20.38 -11.15
CA SER A 90 19.96 -21.18 -12.37
C SER A 90 18.66 -21.56 -13.08
N GLY A 91 18.74 -21.78 -14.39
CA GLY A 91 17.64 -22.22 -15.25
C GLY A 91 18.15 -22.52 -16.67
N ASP A 92 17.35 -23.22 -17.48
CA ASP A 92 17.79 -23.80 -18.77
C ASP A 92 18.43 -22.78 -19.74
N ASP A 93 17.89 -21.55 -19.78
CA ASP A 93 18.36 -20.45 -20.64
C ASP A 93 18.90 -19.25 -19.83
N VAL A 94 19.37 -19.48 -18.60
CA VAL A 94 19.82 -18.42 -17.69
C VAL A 94 21.27 -18.62 -17.31
N THR A 95 22.08 -17.59 -17.53
CA THR A 95 23.46 -17.58 -17.02
C THR A 95 23.40 -17.69 -15.50
N THR A 96 24.14 -18.63 -14.92
CA THR A 96 24.12 -18.81 -13.46
C THR A 96 24.62 -17.53 -12.78
N VAL A 97 23.80 -16.96 -11.90
CA VAL A 97 24.13 -15.76 -11.12
C VAL A 97 24.29 -16.16 -9.66
N GLU A 98 25.36 -15.70 -9.02
CA GLU A 98 25.54 -15.83 -7.57
C GLU A 98 25.42 -14.48 -6.88
N GLN A 99 24.61 -14.43 -5.82
CA GLN A 99 24.50 -13.29 -4.93
C GLN A 99 25.11 -13.64 -3.56
N ILE A 100 26.19 -12.97 -3.20
CA ILE A 100 26.77 -13.06 -1.85
C ILE A 100 25.85 -12.31 -0.87
N LEU A 101 25.61 -12.94 0.28
CA LEU A 101 24.77 -12.38 1.33
C LEU A 101 25.61 -11.65 2.37
N THR A 102 25.07 -10.57 2.93
CA THR A 102 25.66 -9.96 4.13
C THR A 102 25.63 -10.99 5.27
N PRO A 103 26.72 -11.16 6.04
CA PRO A 103 26.80 -12.21 7.06
C PRO A 103 25.77 -12.02 8.18
N SER A 104 25.53 -10.78 8.58
CA SER A 104 24.58 -10.43 9.62
C SER A 104 23.22 -10.04 9.03
N SER A 105 22.14 -10.55 9.64
CA SER A 105 20.80 -10.03 9.42
C SER A 105 20.69 -8.61 9.98
N PRO A 106 20.06 -7.68 9.25
CA PRO A 106 19.83 -6.34 9.78
C PRO A 106 18.86 -6.41 10.97
N THR A 107 18.89 -5.37 11.78
CA THR A 107 17.97 -5.12 12.89
C THR A 107 17.33 -3.77 12.68
N VAL A 108 16.08 -3.64 13.12
CA VAL A 108 15.36 -2.38 13.12
C VAL A 108 14.60 -2.23 14.42
N ARG A 109 14.64 -1.03 14.98
CA ARG A 109 13.91 -0.70 16.21
C ARG A 109 13.23 0.65 16.06
N LEU A 110 11.93 0.70 16.31
CA LEU A 110 11.21 1.97 16.40
C LEU A 110 11.65 2.70 17.68
N THR A 111 12.19 3.91 17.51
CA THR A 111 12.60 4.79 18.60
C THR A 111 11.55 5.85 18.90
N ARG A 112 10.70 6.16 17.92
CA ARG A 112 9.53 7.03 18.09
C ARG A 112 8.34 6.50 17.29
N ALA A 113 7.23 6.31 17.98
CA ALA A 113 5.92 6.00 17.44
C ALA A 113 4.86 6.42 18.48
N PRO A 114 3.58 6.48 18.11
CA PRO A 114 2.51 6.65 19.09
C PRO A 114 2.57 5.62 20.23
N ALA A 115 2.22 6.05 21.43
CA ALA A 115 2.22 5.19 22.61
C ALA A 115 1.09 4.15 22.53
N ALA A 116 1.28 3.03 23.23
CA ALA A 116 0.28 1.96 23.31
C ALA A 116 -1.07 2.50 23.81
N GLY A 117 -2.15 2.21 23.08
CA GLY A 117 -3.52 2.62 23.42
C GLY A 117 -3.83 4.10 23.25
N SER A 118 -2.86 4.92 22.81
CA SER A 118 -3.10 6.36 22.62
C SER A 118 -4.09 6.63 21.48
N ARG A 119 -4.80 7.76 21.57
CA ARG A 119 -5.55 8.34 20.45
C ARG A 119 -4.70 9.43 19.82
N VAL A 120 -4.47 9.33 18.52
CA VAL A 120 -3.59 10.23 17.78
C VAL A 120 -4.40 10.98 16.74
N GLU A 121 -4.17 12.28 16.64
CA GLU A 121 -4.84 13.17 15.70
C GLU A 121 -3.79 13.99 14.93
N GLY A 122 -4.10 14.36 13.70
CA GLY A 122 -3.18 15.12 12.86
C GLY A 122 -1.90 14.36 12.54
N ARG A 123 -0.75 14.94 12.88
CA ARG A 123 0.55 14.45 12.41
C ARG A 123 1.30 13.67 13.49
N ALA A 124 1.89 12.55 13.11
CA ALA A 124 2.76 11.74 13.95
C ALA A 124 4.17 11.65 13.37
N ARG A 125 5.19 11.94 14.18
CA ARG A 125 6.58 11.66 13.82
C ARG A 125 6.91 10.20 14.14
N VAL A 126 7.35 9.45 13.14
CA VAL A 126 7.82 8.07 13.28
C VAL A 126 9.32 8.05 13.05
N ALA A 127 10.08 7.39 13.93
CA ALA A 127 11.52 7.26 13.80
C ALA A 127 11.99 5.87 14.23
N TRP A 128 13.08 5.42 13.63
CA TRP A 128 13.66 4.11 13.87
C TRP A 128 15.18 4.15 13.81
N GLU A 129 15.81 3.14 14.39
CA GLU A 129 17.24 2.86 14.29
C GLU A 129 17.44 1.57 13.50
N VAL A 130 18.53 1.50 12.75
CA VAL A 130 18.88 0.36 11.90
C VAL A 130 20.34 -0.05 12.15
N SER A 131 20.63 -1.35 12.11
CA SER A 131 22.00 -1.86 12.24
C SER A 131 22.07 -3.35 11.87
N PRO A 132 23.15 -3.86 11.25
CA PRO A 132 24.16 -3.16 10.47
C PRO A 132 23.78 -3.11 8.98
N ASP A 133 24.54 -2.35 8.18
CA ASP A 133 24.61 -2.42 6.71
C ASP A 133 23.26 -2.44 5.97
N VAL A 134 22.30 -1.65 6.45
CA VAL A 134 21.00 -1.47 5.80
C VAL A 134 21.15 -0.55 4.59
N VAL A 135 20.69 -1.02 3.43
CA VAL A 135 20.71 -0.24 2.19
C VAL A 135 19.44 0.59 2.02
N GLU A 136 18.29 0.05 2.43
CA GLU A 136 17.00 0.73 2.28
C GLU A 136 16.02 0.37 3.40
N SER A 137 15.12 1.30 3.72
CA SER A 137 14.01 1.14 4.65
C SER A 137 12.70 1.64 4.05
N TRP A 138 11.57 1.13 4.54
CA TRP A 138 10.24 1.59 4.14
C TRP A 138 9.24 1.49 5.30
N LEU A 139 8.38 2.51 5.38
CA LEU A 139 7.34 2.63 6.40
C LEU A 139 5.99 2.22 5.81
N ARG A 140 5.20 1.55 6.64
CA ARG A 140 3.86 1.06 6.34
C ARG A 140 2.91 1.39 7.49
N TYR A 141 1.63 1.41 7.19
CA TYR A 141 0.55 1.64 8.16
C TYR A 141 -0.52 0.57 8.04
N SER A 142 -1.11 0.22 9.17
CA SER A 142 -2.24 -0.70 9.26
C SER A 142 -3.25 -0.14 10.25
N CYS A 143 -4.54 -0.44 10.03
CA CYS A 143 -5.63 -0.21 11.01
C CYS A 143 -6.37 -1.49 11.42
N ASP A 144 -5.81 -2.65 11.11
CA ASP A 144 -6.40 -3.96 11.40
C ASP A 144 -5.42 -4.89 12.14
N ARG A 145 -4.55 -4.30 12.99
CA ARG A 145 -3.50 -4.99 13.75
C ARG A 145 -2.44 -5.66 12.87
N GLY A 146 -2.12 -5.07 11.73
CA GLY A 146 -1.08 -5.55 10.83
C GLY A 146 -1.49 -6.72 9.95
N ARG A 147 -2.80 -6.95 9.75
CA ARG A 147 -3.30 -7.95 8.80
C ARG A 147 -3.16 -7.44 7.37
N THR A 148 -3.50 -6.18 7.14
CA THR A 148 -3.27 -5.46 5.88
C THR A 148 -2.37 -4.25 6.13
N TRP A 149 -1.54 -3.93 5.13
CA TRP A 149 -0.53 -2.88 5.23
C TRP A 149 -0.60 -1.97 4.01
N MET A 150 -0.72 -0.66 4.26
CA MET A 150 -0.60 0.38 3.27
C MET A 150 0.83 0.96 3.29
N PRO A 151 1.51 1.06 2.14
CA PRO A 151 2.81 1.75 2.08
C PRO A 151 2.61 3.25 2.31
N LEU A 152 3.48 3.86 3.14
CA LEU A 152 3.41 5.30 3.42
C LEU A 152 4.48 6.12 2.68
N GLN A 153 5.55 5.48 2.23
CA GLN A 153 6.65 6.15 1.55
C GLN A 153 7.34 5.20 0.57
N PRO A 154 8.02 5.76 -0.46
CA PRO A 154 9.01 5.03 -1.23
C PRO A 154 10.13 4.50 -0.33
N ARG A 155 10.91 3.55 -0.87
CA ARG A 155 12.12 3.07 -0.19
C ARG A 155 13.10 4.22 -0.02
N THR A 156 13.74 4.27 1.14
CA THR A 156 14.59 5.40 1.54
C THR A 156 15.68 4.96 2.50
N THR A 157 16.79 5.70 2.53
CA THR A 157 17.87 5.57 3.51
C THR A 157 17.61 6.39 4.78
N THR A 158 16.57 7.22 4.79
CA THR A 158 16.18 8.01 5.97
C THR A 158 15.61 7.14 7.08
N THR A 159 15.74 7.61 8.32
CA THR A 159 15.34 6.86 9.53
C THR A 159 14.23 7.54 10.33
N SER A 160 13.62 8.58 9.78
CA SER A 160 12.44 9.21 10.38
C SER A 160 11.60 9.94 9.34
N THR A 161 10.31 10.04 9.60
CA THR A 161 9.36 10.79 8.77
C THR A 161 8.19 11.34 9.60
N ILE A 162 7.46 12.31 9.06
CA ILE A 162 6.21 12.83 9.63
C ILE A 162 5.06 12.32 8.77
N VAL A 163 4.09 11.66 9.40
CA VAL A 163 2.91 11.07 8.76
C VAL A 163 1.69 11.88 9.15
N ASP A 164 0.88 12.32 8.17
CA ASP A 164 -0.41 12.95 8.43
C ASP A 164 -1.51 11.88 8.50
N LEU A 165 -2.03 11.62 9.70
CA LEU A 165 -3.04 10.60 9.96
C LEU A 165 -4.45 11.03 9.53
N ASN A 166 -4.61 12.28 9.08
CA ASN A 166 -5.87 12.73 8.50
C ASN A 166 -6.11 12.12 7.11
N ASP A 167 -5.03 11.80 6.39
CA ASP A 167 -5.09 11.22 5.05
C ASP A 167 -5.18 9.68 5.07
N LEU A 168 -5.01 9.07 6.24
CA LEU A 168 -5.01 7.62 6.42
C LEU A 168 -6.35 7.11 6.98
N PRO A 169 -6.71 5.84 6.70
CA PRO A 169 -7.81 5.16 7.38
C PRO A 169 -7.72 5.27 8.91
N GLY A 170 -8.86 5.53 9.56
CA GLY A 170 -9.00 5.48 11.00
C GLY A 170 -9.33 4.09 11.54
N GLY A 171 -9.22 3.90 12.86
CA GLY A 171 -9.53 2.65 13.53
C GLY A 171 -9.05 2.62 14.99
N SER A 172 -9.47 1.62 15.76
CA SER A 172 -9.05 1.46 17.16
C SER A 172 -7.74 0.69 17.32
N SER A 173 -7.21 0.12 16.23
CA SER A 173 -6.16 -0.90 16.26
C SER A 173 -5.13 -0.66 15.16
N CYS A 174 -4.68 0.59 15.06
CA CYS A 174 -3.72 1.02 14.06
C CYS A 174 -2.28 0.88 14.56
N CYS A 175 -1.36 0.64 13.65
CA CYS A 175 0.08 0.55 13.94
C CYS A 175 0.92 0.93 12.73
N PHE A 176 2.16 1.31 13.00
CA PHE A 176 3.20 1.48 12.02
C PHE A 176 4.05 0.22 11.92
N GLY A 177 4.50 -0.11 10.72
CA GLY A 177 5.48 -1.16 10.46
C GLY A 177 6.65 -0.57 9.69
N VAL A 178 7.87 -0.76 10.19
CA VAL A 178 9.10 -0.39 9.47
C VAL A 178 9.80 -1.68 9.08
N SER A 179 10.22 -1.74 7.82
CA SER A 179 11.09 -2.81 7.35
C SER A 179 12.36 -2.24 6.75
N VAL A 180 13.42 -3.03 6.86
CA VAL A 180 14.75 -2.72 6.37
C VAL A 180 15.30 -3.89 5.56
N THR A 181 16.19 -3.61 4.62
CA THR A 181 16.91 -4.62 3.85
C THR A 181 18.39 -4.28 3.78
N SER A 182 19.25 -5.28 3.86
CA SER A 182 20.69 -5.20 3.56
C SER A 182 21.00 -5.75 2.15
N GLY A 183 20.01 -5.72 1.26
CA GLY A 183 20.08 -6.32 -0.07
C GLY A 183 19.18 -7.56 -0.15
N ILE A 184 19.47 -8.60 0.63
CA ILE A 184 18.64 -9.82 0.66
C ILE A 184 18.05 -10.08 2.05
N ARG A 185 18.84 -9.93 3.11
CA ARG A 185 18.34 -10.11 4.48
C ARG A 185 17.48 -8.91 4.85
N THR A 186 16.39 -9.18 5.56
CA THR A 186 15.41 -8.16 5.94
C THR A 186 15.04 -8.28 7.40
N ALA A 187 14.62 -7.17 7.98
CA ALA A 187 14.06 -7.14 9.32
C ALA A 187 12.86 -6.21 9.38
N THR A 188 11.96 -6.46 10.33
CA THR A 188 10.74 -5.69 10.50
C THR A 188 10.50 -5.41 11.97
N ALA A 189 10.07 -4.19 12.28
CA ALA A 189 9.57 -3.78 13.59
C ALA A 189 8.17 -3.20 13.43
N VAL A 190 7.31 -3.46 14.42
CA VAL A 190 5.93 -2.96 14.47
C VAL A 190 5.76 -2.12 15.73
N SER A 191 5.08 -0.98 15.61
CA SER A 191 4.77 -0.12 16.76
C SER A 191 3.73 -0.77 17.67
N PRO A 192 3.57 -0.28 18.92
CA PRO A 192 2.36 -0.54 19.68
C PRO A 192 1.10 -0.13 18.90
N LEU A 193 -0.03 -0.71 19.27
CA LEU A 193 -1.33 -0.32 18.73
C LEU A 193 -1.75 1.05 19.29
N PHE A 194 -2.34 1.88 18.43
CA PHE A 194 -2.95 3.15 18.76
C PHE A 194 -4.27 3.32 18.00
N SER A 195 -5.01 4.38 18.30
CA SER A 195 -6.27 4.70 17.65
C SER A 195 -6.19 5.99 16.86
N VAL A 196 -6.90 6.02 15.73
CA VAL A 196 -7.05 7.17 14.84
C VAL A 196 -8.54 7.33 14.58
N ALA A 197 -9.05 8.56 14.65
CA ALA A 197 -10.47 8.83 14.39
C ALA A 197 -10.86 8.38 12.98
N LEU A 198 -12.04 7.75 12.88
CA LEU A 198 -12.67 7.41 11.60
C LEU A 198 -12.94 8.68 10.80
N LYS A 199 -12.77 8.62 9.48
CA LYS A 199 -12.98 9.76 8.60
C LYS A 199 -14.43 9.83 8.12
N PRO A 200 -14.92 11.04 7.82
CA PRO A 200 -16.11 11.21 6.99
C PRO A 200 -15.97 10.52 5.64
N CYS A 201 -17.11 10.14 5.04
CA CYS A 201 -17.15 9.74 3.64
C CYS A 201 -16.63 10.88 2.77
N VAL A 202 -15.84 10.55 1.75
CA VAL A 202 -15.40 11.56 0.78
C VAL A 202 -16.49 11.71 -0.27
N ALA A 203 -17.12 12.87 -0.35
CA ALA A 203 -18.03 13.19 -1.44
C ALA A 203 -17.24 13.64 -2.68
N LEU A 204 -17.65 13.19 -3.86
CA LEU A 204 -17.06 13.57 -5.14
C LEU A 204 -18.17 13.94 -6.13
N ILE A 205 -18.06 15.12 -6.71
CA ILE A 205 -18.90 15.57 -7.84
C ILE A 205 -18.08 15.44 -9.11
N THR A 206 -18.54 14.65 -10.07
CA THR A 206 -17.92 14.50 -11.39
C THR A 206 -18.58 15.37 -12.46
N SER A 207 -19.88 15.66 -12.29
CA SER A 207 -20.60 16.63 -13.12
C SER A 207 -21.70 17.31 -12.29
N PRO A 208 -21.95 18.62 -12.50
CA PRO A 208 -21.22 19.52 -13.39
C PRO A 208 -19.88 19.97 -12.79
N GLY A 209 -18.92 20.31 -13.67
CA GLY A 209 -17.66 20.92 -13.24
C GLY A 209 -17.88 22.32 -12.64
N ASP A 210 -16.99 22.76 -11.76
CA ASP A 210 -17.10 24.09 -11.12
C ASP A 210 -17.06 25.22 -12.16
N GLY A 211 -17.97 26.18 -12.01
CA GLY A 211 -18.15 27.30 -12.93
C GLY A 211 -18.97 26.99 -14.19
N THR A 212 -19.60 25.82 -14.30
CA THR A 212 -20.38 25.45 -15.51
C THR A 212 -21.51 26.43 -15.78
N ILE A 213 -21.67 26.84 -17.05
CA ILE A 213 -22.79 27.66 -17.53
C ILE A 213 -23.81 26.77 -18.23
N ILE A 214 -25.02 26.70 -17.67
CA ILE A 214 -26.13 25.87 -18.15
C ILE A 214 -27.07 26.75 -18.99
N ARG A 215 -27.47 26.27 -20.17
CA ARG A 215 -28.28 27.04 -21.12
C ARG A 215 -29.79 26.86 -20.96
N THR A 216 -30.24 25.68 -20.55
CA THR A 216 -31.65 25.27 -20.63
C THR A 216 -32.24 24.86 -19.27
N GLY A 217 -31.57 25.19 -18.15
CA GLY A 217 -31.98 24.79 -16.79
C GLY A 217 -31.74 23.32 -16.45
N ARG A 218 -31.87 22.41 -17.42
CA ARG A 218 -31.66 20.97 -17.24
C ARG A 218 -30.18 20.61 -17.02
N VAL A 219 -29.90 19.85 -15.96
CA VAL A 219 -28.55 19.44 -15.56
C VAL A 219 -28.54 17.97 -15.14
N ASP A 220 -27.47 17.28 -15.54
CA ASP A 220 -27.11 15.97 -15.03
C ASP A 220 -26.11 16.13 -13.88
N LEU A 221 -26.56 15.77 -12.68
CA LEU A 221 -25.74 15.69 -11.47
C LEU A 221 -25.17 14.28 -11.39
N ILE A 222 -23.85 14.19 -11.39
CA ILE A 222 -23.12 12.92 -11.33
C ILE A 222 -22.10 13.03 -10.21
N GLY A 223 -22.12 12.05 -9.31
CA GLY A 223 -21.21 12.02 -8.17
C GLY A 223 -21.34 10.73 -7.38
N ASN A 224 -20.44 10.54 -6.44
CA ASN A 224 -20.42 9.37 -5.56
C ASN A 224 -19.73 9.72 -4.24
N GLY A 225 -19.76 8.79 -3.30
CA GLY A 225 -18.96 8.83 -2.09
C GLY A 225 -17.83 7.79 -2.09
N TRP A 226 -16.92 7.89 -1.14
CA TRP A 226 -15.85 6.90 -0.89
C TRP A 226 -15.52 6.77 0.60
N TRP A 227 -15.54 5.53 1.10
CA TRP A 227 -15.15 5.18 2.46
C TRP A 227 -13.68 4.74 2.50
N ARG A 228 -12.79 5.61 3.01
CA ARG A 228 -11.35 5.30 3.11
C ARG A 228 -11.06 4.06 3.94
N GLU A 229 -11.80 3.83 5.02
CA GLU A 229 -11.54 2.68 5.91
C GLU A 229 -11.91 1.34 5.31
N ALA A 230 -12.96 1.31 4.49
CA ALA A 230 -13.41 0.09 3.83
C ALA A 230 -12.77 -0.09 2.44
N ALA A 231 -12.21 0.98 1.87
CA ALA A 231 -11.82 1.05 0.47
C ALA A 231 -12.99 0.70 -0.47
N GLU A 232 -14.16 1.27 -0.18
CA GLU A 232 -15.42 1.00 -0.88
C GLU A 232 -16.08 2.31 -1.34
N VAL A 233 -16.76 2.23 -2.49
CA VAL A 233 -17.59 3.33 -3.03
C VAL A 233 -18.88 3.40 -2.23
N GLU A 234 -19.34 4.62 -1.95
CA GLU A 234 -20.67 4.89 -1.39
C GLU A 234 -21.59 5.41 -2.50
N GLU A 235 -22.67 4.68 -2.78
CA GLU A 235 -23.59 4.97 -3.88
C GLU A 235 -25.03 5.25 -3.40
N GLU A 236 -25.32 4.99 -2.12
CA GLU A 236 -26.67 4.92 -1.59
C GLU A 236 -26.99 6.14 -0.71
N ALA A 237 -26.12 6.44 0.25
CA ALA A 237 -26.26 7.56 1.17
C ALA A 237 -25.76 8.86 0.54
N LEU A 238 -26.42 9.30 -0.54
CA LEU A 238 -26.06 10.47 -1.34
C LEU A 238 -27.25 11.44 -1.43
N GLU A 239 -27.05 12.69 -1.04
CA GLU A 239 -28.08 13.75 -1.07
C GLU A 239 -27.56 14.98 -1.83
N TRP A 240 -28.33 15.42 -2.82
CA TRP A 240 -28.04 16.61 -3.62
C TRP A 240 -28.91 17.79 -3.19
N THR A 241 -28.30 18.96 -3.06
CA THR A 241 -28.99 20.22 -2.72
C THR A 241 -28.45 21.39 -3.54
N SER A 242 -29.30 22.39 -3.72
CA SER A 242 -29.00 23.71 -4.28
C SER A 242 -29.26 24.74 -3.19
N ASP A 243 -28.35 25.69 -3.02
CA ASP A 243 -28.55 26.84 -2.12
C ASP A 243 -29.74 27.73 -2.52
N ARG A 244 -30.20 27.61 -3.77
CA ARG A 244 -31.31 28.38 -4.33
C ARG A 244 -32.61 27.60 -4.46
N ASP A 245 -32.53 26.34 -4.89
CA ASP A 245 -33.71 25.52 -5.22
C ASP A 245 -34.01 24.48 -4.13
N GLY A 246 -33.14 24.32 -3.13
CA GLY A 246 -33.32 23.34 -2.06
C GLY A 246 -32.94 21.92 -2.49
N PRO A 247 -33.63 20.89 -1.97
CA PRO A 247 -33.34 19.49 -2.29
C PRO A 247 -33.51 19.18 -3.78
N LEU A 248 -32.52 18.50 -4.37
CA LEU A 248 -32.47 18.17 -5.80
C LEU A 248 -32.68 16.67 -6.06
N GLY A 249 -32.50 15.83 -5.05
CA GLY A 249 -32.66 14.37 -5.17
C GLY A 249 -31.54 13.62 -4.46
N SER A 250 -31.47 12.31 -4.70
CA SER A 250 -30.52 11.40 -4.06
C SER A 250 -29.97 10.38 -5.05
N GLY A 251 -28.78 9.85 -4.76
CA GLY A 251 -28.11 8.84 -5.58
C GLY A 251 -26.95 9.38 -6.43
N THR A 252 -26.32 8.48 -7.18
CA THR A 252 -25.10 8.77 -7.95
C THR A 252 -25.35 9.56 -9.25
N TYR A 253 -26.57 9.48 -9.77
CA TYR A 253 -27.02 10.18 -10.97
C TYR A 253 -28.41 10.75 -10.76
N VAL A 254 -28.56 12.07 -10.88
CA VAL A 254 -29.84 12.77 -10.76
C VAL A 254 -29.97 13.78 -11.90
N VAL A 255 -31.10 13.77 -12.59
CA VAL A 255 -31.45 14.77 -13.60
C VAL A 255 -32.40 15.78 -12.98
N VAL A 256 -32.04 17.06 -13.03
CA VAL A 256 -32.82 18.14 -12.43
C VAL A 256 -32.96 19.33 -13.36
N ASP A 257 -34.02 20.12 -13.16
CA ASP A 257 -34.18 21.43 -13.77
C ASP A 257 -33.93 22.51 -12.70
N LEU A 258 -32.88 23.30 -12.90
CA LEU A 258 -32.50 24.39 -12.00
C LEU A 258 -33.14 25.72 -12.43
N SER A 259 -33.51 26.55 -11.45
CA SER A 259 -34.04 27.89 -11.73
C SER A 259 -32.97 28.81 -12.35
N PRO A 260 -33.34 29.84 -13.16
CA PRO A 260 -32.36 30.79 -13.67
C PRO A 260 -31.60 31.50 -12.54
N GLY A 261 -30.27 31.61 -12.67
CA GLY A 261 -29.40 32.25 -11.69
C GLY A 261 -28.15 31.45 -11.34
N ARG A 262 -27.47 31.90 -10.29
CA ARG A 262 -26.27 31.23 -9.75
C ARG A 262 -26.68 30.24 -8.66
N HIS A 263 -26.06 29.06 -8.68
CA HIS A 263 -26.24 28.01 -7.70
C HIS A 263 -24.90 27.55 -7.12
N VAL A 264 -24.93 27.12 -5.87
CA VAL A 264 -23.97 26.21 -5.26
C VAL A 264 -24.68 24.87 -5.10
N ILE A 265 -24.28 23.91 -5.93
CA ILE A 265 -24.78 22.54 -5.86
C ILE A 265 -23.89 21.77 -4.89
N THR A 266 -24.49 21.14 -3.88
CA THR A 266 -23.78 20.38 -2.84
C THR A 266 -24.23 18.93 -2.86
N LEU A 267 -23.26 18.02 -2.92
CA LEU A 267 -23.44 16.59 -2.66
C LEU A 267 -22.98 16.30 -1.24
N ARG A 268 -23.88 15.74 -0.43
CA ARG A 268 -23.55 15.15 0.87
C ARG A 268 -23.46 13.64 0.67
N ALA A 269 -22.36 13.04 1.14
CA ALA A 269 -22.14 11.61 1.05
C ALA A 269 -21.88 11.00 2.42
N GLY A 270 -22.42 9.81 2.62
CA GLY A 270 -22.17 8.97 3.79
C GLY A 270 -23.28 8.99 4.83
N SER A 271 -23.11 8.14 5.84
CA SER A 271 -24.12 7.84 6.85
C SER A 271 -23.48 7.73 8.24
N ARG A 272 -24.31 7.41 9.26
CA ARG A 272 -23.86 7.11 10.65
C ARG A 272 -22.98 8.22 11.27
N GLY A 273 -23.31 9.48 10.98
CA GLY A 273 -22.59 10.65 11.50
C GLY A 273 -21.21 10.88 10.87
N ARG A 274 -20.84 10.15 9.81
CA ARG A 274 -19.59 10.31 9.05
C ARG A 274 -19.88 10.85 7.65
N VAL A 275 -20.54 12.00 7.60
CA VAL A 275 -20.96 12.66 6.35
C VAL A 275 -19.88 13.61 5.89
N GLY A 276 -19.49 13.53 4.62
CA GLY A 276 -18.68 14.55 3.96
C GLY A 276 -19.46 15.25 2.85
N GLU A 277 -18.94 16.39 2.41
CA GLU A 277 -19.63 17.25 1.46
C GLU A 277 -18.66 17.72 0.37
N ALA A 278 -19.18 17.83 -0.85
CA ALA A 278 -18.51 18.46 -1.98
C ALA A 278 -19.47 19.44 -2.62
N SER A 279 -18.96 20.56 -3.14
CA SER A 279 -19.79 21.57 -3.78
C SER A 279 -19.19 22.03 -5.10
N THR A 280 -20.06 22.35 -6.06
CA THR A 280 -19.73 22.90 -7.38
C THR A 280 -20.63 24.10 -7.66
N ARG A 281 -20.10 25.13 -8.31
CA ARG A 281 -20.84 26.34 -8.68
C ARG A 281 -21.31 26.25 -10.11
N VAL A 282 -22.56 26.59 -10.35
CA VAL A 282 -23.09 26.67 -11.71
C VAL A 282 -23.92 27.94 -11.92
N THR A 283 -24.08 28.33 -13.18
CA THR A 283 -24.95 29.45 -13.57
C THR A 283 -25.90 29.03 -14.66
N VAL A 284 -27.19 29.10 -14.40
CA VAL A 284 -28.26 28.87 -15.38
C VAL A 284 -28.60 30.18 -16.06
N ARG A 285 -28.50 30.23 -17.39
CA ARG A 285 -28.94 31.38 -18.18
C ARG A 285 -30.47 31.47 -18.14
N GLY A 286 -30.96 32.69 -17.92
CA GLY A 286 -32.36 33.05 -18.12
C GLY A 286 -32.67 33.32 -19.59
#